data_AF-A0A5C4UXN9-F1
#
_entry.id   AF-A0A5C4UXN9-F1
#
_cell.length_a   1.000
_cell.length_b   1.000
_cell.length_c   1.000
_cell.angle_alpha   90.00
_cell.angle_beta   90.00
_cell.angle_gamma   90.00
#
_symmetry.space_group_name_H-M   'P 1'
#
loop_
_entity.id
_entity.type
_entity.pdbx_description
1 polymer ?
#
loop_
_entity_poly.entity_id
_entity_poly.type
_entity_poly.pdbx_seq_one_letter_code
_entity_poly.pdbx_strand_id
1 'polypeptide(L)'
;MRPARYQQFAIDTYRAAGLAAEPWEEGTRRPYGVCVTLPSGARLWHAITAQARPGDDGSQPEEPVVKEAPNPLPLPEIETGRVPVPRLELYLSALINNAGSGEIESVYGYSDRSTPPTTPGFGVRFWSEARIYAPFVRSAAPGGRDGGAAFDLPAEI
;
A
#
# COMPACT_ATOMS: atom_id res chain seq x y z
N MET A 1 3.25 -13.53 -3.08
CA MET A 1 3.94 -12.65 -2.10
C MET A 1 3.31 -12.72 -0.71
N ARG A 2 4.04 -13.24 0.29
CA ARG A 2 3.66 -13.22 1.72
C ARG A 2 3.76 -11.80 2.32
N PRO A 3 3.01 -11.48 3.40
CA PRO A 3 2.95 -10.13 3.98
C PRO A 3 4.31 -9.49 4.29
N ALA A 4 5.21 -10.22 4.95
CA ALA A 4 6.54 -9.70 5.30
C ALA A 4 7.37 -9.34 4.05
N ARG A 5 7.33 -10.21 3.03
CA ARG A 5 8.02 -9.97 1.75
C ARG A 5 7.40 -8.80 0.99
N TYR A 6 6.07 -8.69 1.04
CA TYR A 6 5.36 -7.57 0.45
C TYR A 6 5.67 -6.24 1.16
N GLN A 7 5.78 -6.22 2.49
CA GLN A 7 6.15 -5.03 3.25
C GLN A 7 7.51 -4.49 2.80
N GLN A 8 8.51 -5.37 2.70
CA GLN A 8 9.83 -4.99 2.22
C GLN A 8 9.78 -4.48 0.77
N PHE A 9 9.09 -5.20 -0.11
CA PHE A 9 8.90 -4.79 -1.51
C PHE A 9 8.23 -3.40 -1.64
N ALA A 10 7.20 -3.12 -0.83
CA ALA A 10 6.52 -1.82 -0.84
C ALA A 10 7.45 -0.69 -0.34
N ILE A 11 8.21 -0.93 0.74
CA ILE A 11 9.20 0.02 1.25
C ILE A 11 10.25 0.35 0.19
N ASP A 12 10.81 -0.67 -0.46
CA ASP A 12 11.84 -0.48 -1.49
C ASP A 12 11.27 0.27 -2.71
N THR A 13 10.03 -0.04 -3.10
CA THR A 13 9.33 0.66 -4.18
C THR A 13 9.12 2.15 -3.85
N TYR A 14 8.65 2.48 -2.65
CA TYR A 14 8.43 3.87 -2.25
C TYR A 14 9.74 4.66 -2.13
N ARG A 15 10.81 4.02 -1.62
CA ARG A 15 12.14 4.63 -1.56
C ARG A 15 12.73 4.89 -2.95
N ALA A 16 12.55 3.96 -3.88
CA ALA A 16 12.98 4.14 -5.26
C ALA A 16 12.25 5.30 -5.95
N ALA A 17 11.02 5.61 -5.52
CA ALA A 17 10.25 6.77 -5.97
C ALA A 17 10.62 8.09 -5.27
N GLY A 18 11.60 8.08 -4.36
CA GLY A 18 12.07 9.26 -3.63
C GLY A 18 11.27 9.59 -2.37
N LEU A 19 10.38 8.71 -1.91
CA LEU A 19 9.67 8.86 -0.64
C LEU A 19 10.50 8.27 0.51
N ALA A 20 10.34 8.82 1.72
CA ALA A 20 10.77 8.12 2.91
C ALA A 20 9.71 7.07 3.27
N ALA A 21 10.12 5.81 3.45
CA ALA A 21 9.25 4.73 3.87
C ALA A 21 9.93 3.84 4.91
N GLU A 22 9.19 3.41 5.92
CA GLU A 22 9.67 2.59 7.04
C GLU A 22 8.62 1.53 7.44
N PRO A 23 9.05 0.38 7.96
CA PRO A 23 8.11 -0.62 8.46
C PRO A 23 7.30 -0.06 9.62
N TRP A 24 6.01 -0.39 9.63
CA TRP A 24 5.10 -0.07 10.74
C TRP A 24 4.33 -1.32 11.15
N GLU A 25 4.11 -1.46 12.45
CA GLU A 25 3.30 -2.52 13.05
C GLU A 25 2.44 -1.97 14.20
N GLU A 26 1.32 -2.64 14.49
CA GLU A 26 0.48 -2.41 15.66
C GLU A 26 0.26 -3.76 16.38
N GLY A 27 1.36 -4.32 16.88
CA GLY A 27 1.40 -5.61 17.57
C GLY A 27 0.72 -6.72 16.75
N THR A 28 -0.09 -7.54 17.41
CA THR A 28 -0.82 -8.63 16.75
C THR A 28 -2.00 -8.16 15.90
N ARG A 29 -2.47 -6.92 16.07
CA ARG A 29 -3.63 -6.40 15.34
C ARG A 29 -3.28 -6.09 13.88
N ARG A 30 -2.09 -5.52 13.66
CA ARG A 30 -1.53 -5.25 12.32
C ARG A 30 -0.04 -5.55 12.37
N PRO A 31 0.34 -6.83 12.19
CA PRO A 31 1.75 -7.22 12.28
C PRO A 31 2.58 -6.68 11.11
N TYR A 32 1.94 -6.17 10.06
CA TYR A 32 2.61 -5.58 8.90
C TYR A 32 1.92 -4.30 8.45
N GLY A 33 2.72 -3.35 8.01
CA GLY A 33 2.30 -2.04 7.56
C GLY A 33 3.50 -1.18 7.16
N VAL A 34 3.25 -0.02 6.58
CA VAL A 34 4.29 0.93 6.16
C VAL A 34 3.88 2.32 6.60
N CYS A 35 4.82 3.07 7.16
CA CYS A 35 4.72 4.52 7.27
C CYS A 35 5.45 5.14 6.08
N VAL A 36 4.74 5.98 5.32
CA VAL A 36 5.26 6.73 4.18
C VAL A 36 5.26 8.20 4.55
N THR A 37 6.39 8.87 4.34
CA THR A 37 6.53 10.32 4.46
C THR A 37 6.46 10.94 3.07
N LEU A 38 5.48 11.81 2.88
CA LEU A 38 5.23 12.55 1.64
C LEU A 38 6.26 13.69 1.47
N PRO A 39 6.41 14.26 0.26
CA PRO A 39 7.29 15.40 0.02
C PRO A 39 7.00 16.62 0.92
N SER A 40 5.75 16.79 1.35
CA SER A 40 5.34 17.82 2.31
C SER A 40 5.86 17.60 3.74
N GLY A 41 6.39 16.41 4.04
CA GLY A 41 6.74 15.96 5.39
C GLY A 41 5.56 15.34 6.15
N ALA A 42 4.36 15.32 5.58
CA ALA A 42 3.22 14.63 6.16
C ALA A 42 3.43 13.11 6.11
N ARG A 43 2.89 12.39 7.09
CA ARG A 43 3.03 10.94 7.19
C ARG A 43 1.69 10.24 6.99
N LEU A 44 1.74 9.11 6.29
CA LEU A 44 0.61 8.21 6.06
C LEU A 44 1.02 6.81 6.49
N TRP A 45 0.18 6.17 7.30
CA TRP A 45 0.35 4.77 7.66
C TRP A 45 -0.68 3.94 6.93
N HIS A 46 -0.25 2.90 6.23
CA HIS A 46 -1.15 1.88 5.71
C HIS A 46 -0.80 0.52 6.31
N ALA A 47 -1.83 -0.26 6.62
CA ALA A 47 -1.65 -1.65 7.04
C ALA A 47 -1.30 -2.51 5.84
N ILE A 48 -0.89 -3.75 6.11
CA ILE A 48 -0.81 -4.81 5.12
C ILE A 48 -1.56 -6.00 5.71
N THR A 49 -2.70 -6.34 5.11
CA THR A 49 -3.40 -7.59 5.39
C THR A 49 -3.41 -8.44 4.12
N ALA A 50 -3.39 -9.77 4.28
CA ALA A 50 -3.30 -10.70 3.16
C ALA A 50 -4.44 -11.70 3.17
N GLN A 51 -4.88 -12.07 1.97
CA GLN A 51 -5.60 -13.29 1.71
C GLN A 51 -4.63 -14.25 1.02
N ALA A 52 -4.38 -15.40 1.65
CA ALA A 52 -3.59 -16.46 1.05
C ALA A 52 -4.30 -17.07 -0.16
N ARG A 53 -3.53 -17.67 -1.08
CA ARG A 53 -4.10 -18.43 -2.20
C ARG A 53 -4.89 -19.65 -1.68
N PRO A 54 -5.87 -20.17 -2.42
CA PRO A 54 -6.54 -21.42 -2.04
C PRO A 54 -5.53 -22.55 -1.82
N GLY A 55 -5.63 -23.24 -0.69
CA GLY A 55 -4.74 -24.37 -0.34
C GLY A 55 -3.34 -23.98 0.12
N ASP A 56 -3.04 -22.69 0.33
CA ASP A 56 -1.73 -22.26 0.84
C ASP A 56 -1.50 -22.72 2.29
N ASP A 57 -0.36 -23.34 2.54
CA ASP A 57 0.12 -23.67 3.88
C ASP A 57 1.26 -22.72 4.26
N GLY A 58 1.02 -21.91 5.29
CA GLY A 58 2.01 -20.96 5.82
C GLY A 58 3.29 -21.61 6.35
N SER A 59 3.26 -22.91 6.67
CA SER A 59 4.43 -23.66 7.15
C SER A 59 5.37 -24.11 6.02
N GLN A 60 4.87 -24.20 4.79
CA GLN A 60 5.68 -24.57 3.63
C GLN A 60 6.44 -23.36 3.08
N PRO A 61 7.51 -23.57 2.28
CA PRO A 61 8.15 -22.49 1.53
C PRO A 61 7.13 -21.75 0.64
N GLU A 62 7.33 -20.45 0.46
CA GLU A 62 6.54 -19.69 -0.51
C GLU A 62 6.90 -20.12 -1.93
N GLU A 63 5.90 -20.32 -2.79
CA GLU A 63 6.06 -20.61 -4.21
C GLU A 63 5.53 -19.42 -5.04
N PRO A 64 6.40 -18.48 -5.43
CA PRO A 64 6.02 -17.36 -6.28
C PRO A 64 5.50 -17.83 -7.65
N VAL A 65 4.36 -17.28 -8.08
CA VAL A 65 3.87 -17.43 -9.46
C VAL A 65 4.24 -16.17 -10.22
N VAL A 66 5.13 -16.29 -11.21
CA VAL A 66 5.65 -15.17 -11.99
C VAL A 66 5.14 -15.28 -13.44
N LYS A 67 4.58 -14.18 -13.96
CA LYS A 67 4.19 -14.00 -15.36
C LYS A 67 4.64 -12.60 -15.83
N GLU A 68 4.02 -12.08 -16.90
CA GLU A 68 4.21 -10.70 -17.33
C GLU A 68 3.74 -9.73 -16.24
N ALA A 69 4.56 -8.71 -15.97
CA ALA A 69 4.24 -7.64 -15.04
C ALA A 69 3.07 -6.81 -15.59
N PRO A 70 2.27 -6.15 -14.72
CA PRO A 70 1.15 -5.35 -15.20
C PRO A 70 1.67 -4.18 -16.04
N ASN A 71 0.87 -3.78 -17.05
CA ASN A 71 1.17 -2.60 -17.85
C ASN A 71 1.35 -1.37 -16.92
N PRO A 72 2.35 -0.52 -17.17
CA PRO A 72 2.54 0.68 -16.37
C PRO A 72 1.30 1.57 -16.37
N LEU A 73 0.96 2.10 -15.19
CA LEU A 73 -0.10 3.08 -15.00
C LEU A 73 0.49 4.50 -15.02
N PRO A 74 -0.29 5.51 -15.47
CA PRO A 74 0.09 6.90 -15.29
C PRO A 74 0.34 7.20 -13.81
N LEU A 75 1.46 7.87 -13.52
CA LEU A 75 1.79 8.29 -12.16
C LEU A 75 1.28 9.72 -11.94
N PRO A 76 0.25 9.95 -11.12
CA PRO A 76 -0.22 11.31 -10.84
C PRO A 76 0.85 12.08 -10.07
N GLU A 77 1.03 13.37 -10.38
CA GLU A 77 1.88 14.22 -9.56
C GLU A 77 1.26 14.38 -8.15
N ILE A 78 2.07 14.31 -7.11
CA ILE A 78 1.68 14.67 -5.75
C ILE A 78 2.26 16.04 -5.41
N GLU A 79 1.41 16.92 -4.89
CA GLU A 79 1.80 18.28 -4.54
C GLU A 79 2.75 18.28 -3.33
N THR A 80 3.55 19.34 -3.19
CA THR A 80 4.36 19.57 -1.98
C THR A 80 3.53 20.10 -0.80
N GLY A 81 2.25 20.42 -1.04
CA GLY A 81 1.27 20.83 -0.05
C GLY A 81 0.43 19.66 0.46
N ARG A 82 -0.85 19.93 0.74
CA ARG A 82 -1.81 18.89 1.13
C ARG A 82 -2.25 18.09 -0.09
N VAL A 83 -2.31 16.77 0.04
CA VAL A 83 -2.68 15.86 -1.04
C VAL A 83 -4.02 15.22 -0.74
N PRO A 84 -5.01 15.30 -1.64
CA PRO A 84 -6.28 14.60 -1.47
C PRO A 84 -6.07 13.09 -1.32
N VAL A 85 -6.76 12.46 -0.37
CA VAL A 85 -6.62 11.02 -0.11
C VAL A 85 -6.85 10.13 -1.35
N PRO A 86 -7.87 10.37 -2.21
CA PRO A 86 -8.04 9.59 -3.43
C PRO A 86 -6.84 9.71 -4.39
N ARG A 87 -6.17 10.86 -4.41
CA ARG A 87 -4.97 11.06 -5.22
C ARG A 87 -3.77 10.30 -4.66
N LEU A 88 -3.66 10.18 -3.33
CA LEU A 88 -2.67 9.32 -2.68
C LEU A 88 -2.92 7.83 -2.96
N GLU A 89 -4.18 7.37 -3.00
CA GLU A 89 -4.48 6.00 -3.43
C GLU A 89 -3.96 5.71 -4.82
N LEU A 90 -4.28 6.58 -5.79
CA LEU A 90 -3.84 6.45 -7.17
C LEU A 90 -2.32 6.50 -7.28
N TYR A 91 -1.67 7.41 -6.55
CA TYR A 91 -0.22 7.53 -6.56
C TYR A 91 0.47 6.29 -6.02
N LEU A 92 0.12 5.84 -4.81
CA LEU A 92 0.77 4.69 -4.18
C LEU A 92 0.46 3.38 -4.90
N SER A 93 -0.75 3.21 -5.43
CA SER A 93 -1.11 2.04 -6.24
C SER A 93 -0.35 2.02 -7.57
N ALA A 94 -0.21 3.16 -8.26
CA ALA A 94 0.58 3.27 -9.48
C ALA A 94 2.06 2.98 -9.22
N LEU A 95 2.65 3.43 -8.11
CA LEU A 95 4.03 3.10 -7.75
C LEU A 95 4.23 1.58 -7.60
N ILE A 96 3.34 0.91 -6.87
CA ILE A 96 3.40 -0.55 -6.67
C ILE A 96 3.20 -1.30 -8.00
N ASN A 97 2.27 -0.84 -8.84
CA ASN A 97 2.04 -1.42 -10.16
C ASN A 97 3.27 -1.28 -11.06
N ASN A 98 3.89 -0.10 -11.05
CA ASN A 98 5.00 0.26 -11.94
C ASN A 98 6.36 -0.27 -11.46
N ALA A 99 6.41 -0.91 -10.29
CA ALA A 99 7.62 -1.55 -9.76
C ALA A 99 8.10 -2.75 -10.61
N GLY A 100 7.30 -3.21 -11.57
CA GLY A 100 7.71 -4.23 -12.54
C GLY A 100 7.75 -5.66 -11.98
N SER A 101 7.07 -5.93 -10.87
CA SER A 101 7.02 -7.28 -10.29
C SER A 101 6.14 -8.20 -11.12
N GLY A 102 6.75 -9.22 -11.73
CA GLY A 102 6.03 -10.25 -12.48
C GLY A 102 5.15 -11.18 -11.63
N GLU A 103 5.16 -11.05 -10.29
CA GLU A 103 4.19 -11.75 -9.43
C GLU A 103 2.84 -11.03 -9.32
N ILE A 104 2.83 -9.72 -9.58
CA ILE A 104 1.64 -8.89 -9.49
C ILE A 104 0.84 -9.06 -10.78
N GLU A 105 -0.46 -9.33 -10.64
CA GLU A 105 -1.41 -9.34 -11.76
C GLU A 105 -2.00 -7.94 -11.94
N SER A 106 -2.41 -7.30 -10.85
CA SER A 106 -2.96 -5.94 -10.89
C SER A 106 -2.92 -5.25 -9.53
N VAL A 107 -2.92 -3.92 -9.57
CA VAL A 107 -3.08 -3.04 -8.40
C VAL A 107 -4.24 -2.09 -8.66
N TYR A 108 -5.00 -1.74 -7.62
CA TYR A 108 -6.16 -0.83 -7.76
C TYR A 108 -6.35 0.01 -6.49
N GLY A 109 -6.78 1.26 -6.67
CA GLY A 109 -7.27 2.09 -5.57
C GLY A 109 -8.62 1.58 -5.06
N TYR A 110 -8.93 1.79 -3.79
CA TYR A 110 -10.22 1.42 -3.23
C TYR A 110 -11.34 2.33 -3.72
N SER A 111 -11.01 3.59 -3.99
CA SER A 111 -11.92 4.58 -4.58
C SER A 111 -12.34 4.23 -6.01
N ASP A 112 -11.57 3.40 -6.74
CA ASP A 112 -11.88 2.99 -8.11
C ASP A 112 -12.91 1.84 -8.19
N ARG A 113 -13.32 1.27 -7.04
CA ARG A 113 -14.29 0.16 -7.02
C ARG A 113 -15.71 0.66 -7.24
N SER A 114 -16.54 -0.17 -7.87
CA SER A 114 -17.98 0.11 -8.09
C SER A 114 -18.76 0.37 -6.80
N THR A 115 -18.26 -0.14 -5.67
CA THR A 115 -18.74 0.16 -4.33
C THR A 115 -17.50 0.43 -3.47
N PRO A 116 -17.09 1.70 -3.35
CA PRO A 116 -15.92 2.06 -2.56
C PRO A 116 -16.11 1.65 -1.09
N PRO A 117 -15.11 1.04 -0.44
CA PRO A 117 -15.15 0.85 1.01
C PRO A 117 -15.09 2.19 1.73
N THR A 118 -15.56 2.23 2.98
CA THR A 118 -15.49 3.44 3.81
C THR A 118 -14.06 3.83 4.20
N THR A 119 -13.12 2.88 4.12
CA THR A 119 -11.72 3.09 4.44
C THR A 119 -10.92 3.23 3.14
N PRO A 120 -10.17 4.33 2.95
CA PRO A 120 -9.32 4.52 1.80
C PRO A 120 -8.11 3.57 1.82
N GLY A 121 -7.50 3.36 0.66
CA GLY A 121 -6.34 2.50 0.50
C GLY A 121 -6.25 1.89 -0.90
N PHE A 122 -5.46 0.84 -1.02
CA PHE A 122 -5.32 0.13 -2.30
C PHE A 122 -5.20 -1.38 -2.09
N GLY A 123 -5.45 -2.14 -3.14
CA GLY A 123 -5.32 -3.60 -3.16
C GLY A 123 -4.38 -4.08 -4.25
N VAL A 124 -3.75 -5.23 -3.99
CA VAL A 124 -2.88 -5.93 -4.93
C VAL A 124 -3.41 -7.33 -5.13
N ARG A 125 -3.51 -7.74 -6.40
CA ARG A 125 -3.83 -9.10 -6.80
C ARG A 125 -2.58 -9.73 -7.41
N PHE A 126 -2.25 -10.94 -6.98
CA PHE A 126 -1.12 -11.70 -7.50
C PHE A 126 -1.59 -12.76 -8.48
N TRP A 127 -0.71 -13.16 -9.40
CA TRP A 127 -0.98 -14.28 -10.33
C TRP A 127 -1.24 -15.61 -9.62
N SER A 128 -0.79 -15.74 -8.37
CA SER A 128 -1.07 -16.89 -7.52
C SER A 128 -2.47 -16.88 -6.90
N GLU A 129 -3.34 -15.93 -7.26
CA GLU A 129 -4.66 -15.66 -6.66
C GLU A 129 -4.65 -15.11 -5.22
N ALA A 130 -3.48 -15.03 -4.60
CA ALA A 130 -3.32 -14.33 -3.33
C ALA A 130 -3.64 -12.84 -3.49
N ARG A 131 -3.96 -12.18 -2.38
CA ARG A 131 -4.26 -10.75 -2.35
C ARG A 131 -3.59 -10.06 -1.19
N ILE A 132 -3.21 -8.80 -1.40
CA ILE A 132 -2.87 -7.86 -0.33
C ILE A 132 -3.89 -6.73 -0.32
N TYR A 133 -4.26 -6.32 0.87
CA TYR A 133 -5.11 -5.19 1.17
C TYR A 133 -4.29 -4.20 2.00
N ALA A 134 -4.17 -2.97 1.51
CA ALA A 134 -3.38 -1.92 2.13
C ALA A 134 -4.27 -0.72 2.54
N PRO A 135 -5.13 -0.88 3.56
CA PRO A 135 -5.97 0.22 4.02
C PRO A 135 -5.13 1.29 4.70
N PHE A 136 -5.43 2.55 4.43
CA PHE A 136 -4.86 3.69 5.11
C PHE A 136 -5.44 3.75 6.52
N VAL A 137 -4.57 3.79 7.54
CA VAL A 137 -4.96 3.66 8.94
C VAL A 137 -4.95 4.99 9.67
N ARG A 138 -3.95 5.84 9.43
CA ARG A 138 -3.86 7.16 10.07
C ARG A 138 -2.92 8.05 9.28
N SER A 139 -2.95 9.34 9.58
CA SER A 139 -2.06 10.33 9.00
C SER A 139 -1.55 11.29 10.07
N ALA A 140 -0.51 12.06 9.75
CA ALA A 140 -0.01 13.12 10.61
C ALA A 140 0.50 14.26 9.74
N ALA A 141 0.18 15.50 10.14
CA ALA A 141 0.74 16.69 9.54
C ALA A 141 2.27 16.73 9.68
N PRO A 142 2.99 17.53 8.88
CA PRO A 142 4.44 17.67 8.98
C PRO A 142 4.89 18.06 10.39
N GLY A 143 5.81 17.28 10.98
CA GLY A 143 6.27 17.49 12.37
C GLY A 143 5.23 17.20 13.45
N GLY A 144 4.02 16.80 13.07
CA GLY A 144 2.95 16.41 13.97
C GLY A 144 3.22 15.07 14.63
N ARG A 145 2.75 14.92 15.87
CA ARG A 145 2.64 13.60 16.51
C ARG A 145 1.64 12.75 15.71
N ASP A 146 1.82 11.44 15.78
CA ASP A 146 0.89 10.46 15.19
C ASP A 146 -0.52 10.77 15.72
N GLY A 147 -1.37 11.34 14.88
CA GLY A 147 -2.58 12.05 15.32
C GLY A 147 -3.82 11.52 14.64
N GLY A 148 -4.75 10.97 15.41
CA GLY A 148 -6.07 10.55 14.94
C GLY A 148 -6.47 9.15 15.42
N ALA A 149 -7.78 8.92 15.50
CA ALA A 149 -8.31 7.57 15.67
C ALA A 149 -7.97 6.73 14.43
N ALA A 150 -7.81 5.42 14.61
CA ALA A 150 -7.58 4.53 13.48
C ALA A 150 -8.76 4.62 12.48
N PHE A 151 -8.41 4.80 11.20
CA PHE A 151 -9.32 4.97 10.06
C PHE A 151 -10.09 6.29 10.03
N ASP A 152 -9.74 7.24 10.88
CA ASP A 152 -10.24 8.61 10.84
C ASP A 152 -9.25 9.48 10.08
N LEU A 153 -9.34 9.43 8.75
CA LEU A 153 -8.45 10.17 7.86
C LEU A 153 -9.11 11.48 7.42
N PRO A 154 -8.35 12.59 7.36
CA PRO A 154 -8.84 13.81 6.75
C PRO A 154 -9.06 13.60 5.24
N ALA A 155 -9.80 14.50 4.60
CA ALA A 155 -9.97 14.48 3.14
C ALA A 155 -8.64 14.72 2.38
N GLU A 156 -7.70 15.42 3.02
CA GLU A 156 -6.38 15.80 2.48
C GLU A 156 -5.31 15.60 3.58
N ILE A 157 -4.12 15.13 3.20
CA ILE A 157 -2.96 14.89 4.09
C ILE A 157 -1.84 15.86 3.76
#